data_AF-A0A2P7PYL4-F1
#
_entry.id   AF-A0A2P7PYL4-F1
#
_cell.length_a   1.000
_cell.length_b   1.000
_cell.length_c   1.000
_cell.angle_alpha   90.00
_cell.angle_beta   90.00
_cell.angle_gamma   90.00
#
_symmetry.space_group_name_H-M   'P 1'
#
loop_
_entity.id
_entity.type
_entity.pdbx_description
1 polymer ?
#
loop_
_entity_poly.entity_id
_entity_poly.type
_entity_poly.pdbx_seq_one_letter_code
_entity_poly.pdbx_strand_id
1 'polypeptide(L)'
;MERLGSIIKKALLILVVVLAFYLIPTRNLYVKPAYQYPNMPNGCEITSLEMLMRYNGFDVSKEFLNDNFLKHSSMSNADPDLAYIGSPYGKSSGYYSYAAPIAEAANKYFESNNVSIKAKDKTGMTVFGVLNQIIFKKKPVAVWYTVDDEKPRYNGTYYTSPSGEKEPLYANLHCVVVDGVSKGMISIVDPEKGRREINFIEFTKLYMQMGQRAVVI
;
A
#
# COMPACT_ATOMS: atom_id res chain seq x y z
N MET A 1 -9.17 -18.75 43.46
CA MET A 1 -7.74 -18.67 43.08
C MET A 1 -7.51 -18.77 41.58
N GLU A 2 -8.22 -19.63 40.84
CA GLU A 2 -8.04 -19.81 39.38
C GLU A 2 -8.28 -18.56 38.53
N ARG A 3 -9.30 -17.75 38.84
CA ARG A 3 -9.57 -16.48 38.16
C ARG A 3 -8.41 -15.47 38.28
N LEU A 4 -7.77 -15.40 39.44
CA LEU A 4 -6.67 -14.47 39.69
C LEU A 4 -5.41 -14.89 38.91
N GLY A 5 -5.11 -16.20 38.87
CA GLY A 5 -4.03 -16.74 38.06
C GLY A 5 -4.23 -16.53 36.55
N SER A 6 -5.47 -16.61 36.08
CA SER A 6 -5.83 -16.31 34.68
C SER A 6 -5.65 -14.83 34.33
N ILE A 7 -6.06 -13.92 35.23
CA ILE A 7 -5.88 -12.46 35.05
C ILE A 7 -4.40 -12.10 35.03
N ILE A 8 -3.60 -12.64 35.96
CA ILE A 8 -2.15 -12.39 36.02
C ILE A 8 -1.46 -12.90 34.75
N LYS A 9 -1.79 -14.10 34.26
CA LYS A 9 -1.23 -14.63 33.00
C LYS A 9 -1.56 -13.74 31.80
N LYS A 10 -2.80 -13.23 31.71
CA LYS A 10 -3.20 -12.30 30.64
C LYS A 10 -2.46 -10.97 30.74
N ALA A 11 -2.35 -10.41 31.95
CA ALA A 11 -1.61 -9.17 32.18
C ALA A 11 -0.12 -9.31 31.84
N LEU A 12 0.51 -10.42 32.24
CA LEU A 12 1.90 -10.73 31.91
C LEU A 12 2.09 -10.90 30.39
N LEU A 13 1.17 -11.58 29.72
CA LEU A 13 1.20 -11.74 28.27
C LEU A 13 1.09 -10.39 27.55
N ILE A 14 0.15 -9.53 27.98
CA ILE A 14 0.01 -8.17 27.45
C ILE A 14 1.29 -7.37 27.68
N LEU A 15 1.87 -7.44 28.88
CA LEU A 15 3.12 -6.75 29.20
C LEU A 15 4.28 -7.23 28.31
N VAL A 16 4.41 -8.54 28.09
CA VAL A 16 5.44 -9.11 27.22
C VAL A 16 5.24 -8.67 25.78
N VAL A 17 4.00 -8.67 25.27
CA VAL A 17 3.69 -8.18 23.92
C VAL A 17 4.02 -6.70 23.79
N VAL A 18 3.65 -5.87 24.78
CA VAL A 18 3.97 -4.44 24.80
C VAL A 18 5.49 -4.22 24.86
N LEU A 19 6.22 -4.94 25.71
CA LEU A 19 7.68 -4.83 25.79
C LEU A 19 8.37 -5.29 24.51
N ALA A 20 7.93 -6.40 23.92
CA ALA A 20 8.42 -6.86 22.62
C ALA A 20 8.18 -5.81 21.53
N PHE A 21 7.09 -5.05 21.64
CA PHE A 21 6.76 -3.94 20.76
C PHE A 21 7.75 -2.77 20.85
N TYR A 22 8.22 -2.45 22.06
CA TYR A 22 9.28 -1.46 22.28
C TYR A 22 10.68 -1.96 21.93
N LEU A 23 10.87 -3.28 21.81
CA LEU A 23 12.11 -3.91 21.38
C LEU A 23 12.19 -4.10 19.85
N ILE A 24 11.14 -3.75 19.09
CA ILE A 24 11.19 -3.77 17.62
C ILE A 24 12.33 -2.84 17.17
N PRO A 25 13.32 -3.36 16.40
CA PRO A 25 14.43 -2.56 15.92
C PRO A 25 13.90 -1.35 15.16
N THR A 26 14.38 -0.16 15.56
CA THR A 26 14.06 1.05 14.83
C THR A 26 14.78 1.04 13.48
N ARG A 27 14.03 1.27 12.41
CA ARG A 27 14.56 1.31 11.05
C ARG A 27 13.81 2.38 10.28
N ASN A 28 14.54 3.20 9.54
CA ASN A 28 13.99 4.09 8.53
C ASN A 28 14.83 3.94 7.26
N LEU A 29 14.18 3.79 6.12
CA LEU A 29 14.81 3.62 4.81
C LEU A 29 14.98 4.95 4.07
N TYR A 30 14.41 6.04 4.58
CA TYR A 30 14.49 7.38 4.01
C TYR A 30 14.05 7.43 2.54
N VAL A 31 12.94 6.76 2.19
CA VAL A 31 12.34 6.86 0.85
C VAL A 31 12.02 8.33 0.56
N LYS A 32 12.45 8.82 -0.60
CA LYS A 32 12.14 10.20 -1.02
C LYS A 32 10.65 10.29 -1.39
N PRO A 33 9.90 11.23 -0.80
CA PRO A 33 8.50 11.42 -1.18
C PRO A 33 8.35 11.82 -2.66
N ALA A 34 7.37 11.22 -3.31
CA ALA A 34 6.80 11.70 -4.56
C ALA A 34 5.33 12.06 -4.31
N TYR A 35 4.81 13.05 -5.04
CA TYR A 35 3.48 13.60 -4.81
C TYR A 35 2.58 13.35 -6.02
N GLN A 36 1.33 12.94 -5.74
CA GLN A 36 0.35 12.67 -6.80
C GLN A 36 -0.24 13.96 -7.40
N TYR A 37 -0.35 15.02 -6.58
CA TYR A 37 -0.87 16.32 -6.99
C TYR A 37 0.17 17.21 -7.67
N PRO A 38 -0.25 18.13 -8.55
CA PRO A 38 -1.63 18.35 -9.00
C PRO A 38 -2.08 17.42 -10.14
N ASN A 39 -1.16 16.71 -10.78
CA ASN A 39 -1.39 16.04 -12.06
C ASN A 39 -2.30 14.81 -11.95
N MET A 40 -2.16 14.00 -10.90
CA MET A 40 -2.86 12.73 -10.73
C MET A 40 -3.62 12.67 -9.40
N PRO A 41 -4.78 13.33 -9.28
CA PRO A 41 -5.62 13.29 -8.09
C PRO A 41 -6.00 11.89 -7.61
N ASN A 42 -6.03 10.90 -8.50
CA ASN A 42 -6.31 9.50 -8.16
C ASN A 42 -5.07 8.60 -8.34
N GLY A 43 -3.86 9.17 -8.29
CA GLY A 43 -2.61 8.48 -8.64
C GLY A 43 -1.85 7.87 -7.47
N CYS A 44 -2.49 7.55 -6.34
CA CYS A 44 -1.79 7.12 -5.14
C CYS A 44 -0.95 5.85 -5.35
N GLU A 45 -1.45 4.89 -6.12
CA GLU A 45 -0.79 3.61 -6.38
C GLU A 45 0.45 3.78 -7.26
N ILE A 46 0.30 4.53 -8.37
CA ILE A 46 1.38 4.72 -9.34
C ILE A 46 2.45 5.68 -8.81
N THR A 47 2.07 6.64 -7.96
CA THR A 47 3.01 7.49 -7.22
C THR A 47 3.75 6.70 -6.15
N SER A 48 3.07 5.79 -5.46
CA SER A 48 3.72 4.84 -4.55
C SER A 48 4.70 3.93 -5.28
N LEU A 49 4.36 3.50 -6.50
CA LEU A 49 5.28 2.75 -7.35
C LEU A 49 6.51 3.58 -7.73
N GLU A 50 6.35 4.83 -8.15
CA GLU A 50 7.48 5.75 -8.41
C GLU A 50 8.44 5.79 -7.20
N MET A 51 7.91 5.92 -5.98
CA MET A 51 8.73 5.93 -4.77
C MET A 51 9.52 4.62 -4.58
N LEU A 52 8.90 3.46 -4.84
CA LEU A 52 9.61 2.18 -4.80
C LEU A 52 10.68 2.06 -5.89
N MET A 53 10.36 2.51 -7.12
CA MET A 53 11.28 2.50 -8.27
C MET A 53 12.53 3.34 -7.98
N ARG A 54 12.32 4.58 -7.49
CA ARG A 54 13.39 5.52 -7.15
C ARG A 54 14.27 5.00 -6.01
N TYR A 55 13.67 4.36 -5.00
CA TYR A 55 14.45 3.72 -3.94
C TYR A 55 15.33 2.58 -4.45
N ASN A 56 14.90 1.88 -5.50
CA ASN A 56 15.67 0.82 -6.16
C ASN A 56 16.61 1.33 -7.26
N GLY A 57 16.80 2.65 -7.37
CA GLY A 57 17.76 3.26 -8.30
C GLY A 57 17.21 3.56 -9.70
N PHE A 58 15.90 3.47 -9.90
CA PHE A 58 15.24 3.79 -11.18
C PHE A 58 14.57 5.15 -11.09
N ASP A 59 15.14 6.16 -11.75
CA ASP A 59 14.55 7.50 -11.81
C ASP A 59 13.51 7.56 -12.93
N VAL A 60 12.26 7.25 -12.57
CA VAL A 60 11.12 7.19 -13.50
C VAL A 60 9.91 7.84 -12.85
N SER A 61 9.22 8.71 -13.59
CA SER A 61 8.03 9.41 -13.11
C SER A 61 6.80 8.49 -13.11
N LYS A 62 5.88 8.71 -12.17
CA LYS A 62 4.54 8.13 -12.19
C LYS A 62 3.77 8.35 -13.51
N GLU A 63 3.93 9.52 -14.16
CA GLU A 63 3.33 9.82 -15.47
C GLU A 63 3.81 8.82 -16.53
N PHE A 64 5.13 8.70 -16.69
CA PHE A 64 5.71 7.72 -17.62
C PHE A 64 5.29 6.28 -17.32
N LEU A 65 5.28 5.87 -16.04
CA LEU A 65 4.85 4.51 -15.65
C LEU A 65 3.38 4.25 -16.01
N ASN A 66 2.52 5.22 -15.73
CA ASN A 66 1.10 5.18 -16.07
C ASN A 66 0.92 5.04 -17.58
N ASP A 67 1.47 5.98 -18.34
CA ASP A 67 1.16 6.16 -19.76
C ASP A 67 1.68 5.01 -20.64
N ASN A 68 2.76 4.34 -20.20
CA ASN A 68 3.45 3.34 -21.01
C ASN A 68 3.24 1.90 -20.53
N PHE A 69 2.92 1.68 -19.24
CA PHE A 69 2.95 0.32 -18.67
C PHE A 69 1.72 -0.05 -17.84
N LEU A 70 1.04 0.91 -17.22
CA LEU A 70 -0.15 0.61 -16.42
C LEU A 70 -1.32 0.22 -17.33
N LYS A 71 -1.95 -0.91 -17.03
CA LYS A 71 -3.13 -1.35 -17.75
C LYS A 71 -4.36 -0.63 -17.20
N HIS A 72 -5.20 -0.11 -18.09
CA HIS A 72 -6.45 0.58 -17.74
C HIS A 72 -7.68 -0.20 -18.21
N SER A 73 -8.79 0.00 -17.51
CA SER A 73 -10.12 -0.47 -17.88
C SER A 73 -11.16 0.65 -17.71
N SER A 74 -12.28 0.53 -18.40
CA SER A 74 -13.47 1.35 -18.11
C SER A 74 -14.23 0.79 -16.90
N MET A 75 -15.23 1.52 -16.41
CA MET A 75 -16.16 1.03 -15.37
C MET A 75 -17.01 -0.18 -15.80
N SER A 76 -17.21 -0.36 -17.11
CA SER A 76 -17.78 -1.58 -17.67
C SER A 76 -16.69 -2.62 -17.89
N ASN A 77 -16.93 -3.88 -17.49
CA ASN A 77 -15.95 -4.97 -17.60
C ASN A 77 -14.65 -4.68 -16.83
N ALA A 78 -14.78 -4.09 -15.64
CA ALA A 78 -13.67 -3.66 -14.81
C ALA A 78 -13.33 -4.74 -13.78
N ASP A 79 -12.05 -4.91 -13.49
CA ASP A 79 -11.57 -5.69 -12.36
C ASP A 79 -10.30 -5.00 -11.83
N PRO A 80 -10.33 -4.46 -10.60
CA PRO A 80 -9.18 -3.76 -10.02
C PRO A 80 -7.98 -4.68 -9.79
N ASP A 81 -8.16 -6.01 -9.71
CA ASP A 81 -7.05 -6.98 -9.67
C ASP A 81 -6.39 -7.16 -11.05
N LEU A 82 -7.04 -6.74 -12.14
CA LEU A 82 -6.53 -6.91 -13.51
C LEU A 82 -6.12 -5.61 -14.21
N ALA A 83 -6.68 -4.46 -13.81
CA ALA A 83 -6.37 -3.17 -14.42
C ALA A 83 -6.79 -2.01 -13.50
N TYR A 84 -6.19 -0.84 -13.72
CA TYR A 84 -6.63 0.41 -13.11
C TYR A 84 -7.96 0.88 -13.73
N ILE A 85 -8.97 1.11 -12.89
CA ILE A 85 -10.30 1.52 -13.35
C ILE A 85 -10.31 3.02 -13.62
N GLY A 86 -10.48 3.40 -14.89
CA GLY A 86 -10.45 4.77 -15.37
C GLY A 86 -9.02 5.32 -15.50
N SER A 87 -8.83 6.60 -15.19
CA SER A 87 -7.56 7.30 -15.30
C SER A 87 -7.14 7.95 -13.96
N PRO A 88 -5.86 7.84 -13.57
CA PRO A 88 -5.32 8.59 -12.43
C PRO A 88 -5.34 10.11 -12.62
N TYR A 89 -5.38 10.58 -13.86
CA TYR A 89 -5.39 12.00 -14.21
C TYR A 89 -6.78 12.61 -14.07
N GLY A 90 -6.92 13.72 -13.37
CA GLY A 90 -8.21 14.37 -13.12
C GLY A 90 -8.98 13.79 -11.93
N LYS A 91 -9.90 14.57 -11.36
CA LYS A 91 -10.58 14.21 -10.09
C LYS A 91 -11.70 13.19 -10.21
N SER A 92 -12.31 13.04 -11.39
CA SER A 92 -13.54 12.25 -11.59
C SER A 92 -13.44 11.26 -12.75
N SER A 93 -12.21 10.92 -13.11
CA SER A 93 -11.83 10.18 -14.32
C SER A 93 -11.40 8.74 -14.03
N GLY A 94 -11.14 8.40 -12.77
CA GLY A 94 -10.70 7.08 -12.36
C GLY A 94 -10.85 6.86 -10.87
N TYR A 95 -10.56 5.63 -10.48
CA TYR A 95 -10.72 5.14 -9.12
C TYR A 95 -9.39 4.58 -8.62
N TYR A 96 -9.10 3.32 -8.93
CA TYR A 96 -7.89 2.63 -8.47
C TYR A 96 -7.65 1.32 -9.22
N SER A 97 -6.48 0.74 -8.98
CA SER A 97 -6.22 -0.70 -9.12
C SER A 97 -5.81 -1.28 -7.77
N TYR A 98 -5.84 -2.60 -7.65
CA TYR A 98 -5.15 -3.32 -6.58
C TYR A 98 -3.67 -3.58 -6.95
N ALA A 99 -3.03 -4.52 -6.26
CA ALA A 99 -1.58 -4.69 -6.27
C ALA A 99 -1.02 -5.26 -7.58
N ALA A 100 -1.72 -6.22 -8.18
CA ALA A 100 -1.22 -6.91 -9.37
C ALA A 100 -0.93 -5.96 -10.55
N PRO A 101 -1.83 -5.04 -10.97
CA PRO A 101 -1.55 -4.14 -12.10
C PRO A 101 -0.35 -3.22 -11.86
N ILE A 102 -0.11 -2.82 -10.61
CA ILE A 102 1.02 -1.97 -10.22
C ILE A 102 2.34 -2.74 -10.29
N ALA A 103 2.37 -3.98 -9.79
CA ALA A 103 3.53 -4.84 -9.93
C ALA A 103 3.80 -5.18 -11.41
N GLU A 104 2.76 -5.42 -12.21
CA GLU A 104 2.88 -5.65 -13.65
C GLU A 104 3.48 -4.43 -14.38
N ALA A 105 3.03 -3.21 -14.06
CA ALA A 105 3.55 -1.99 -14.65
C ALA A 105 5.08 -1.84 -14.43
N ALA A 106 5.57 -2.06 -13.20
CA ALA A 106 7.01 -2.06 -12.94
C ALA A 106 7.74 -3.18 -13.67
N ASN A 107 7.16 -4.38 -13.74
CA ASN A 107 7.79 -5.50 -14.44
C ASN A 107 7.91 -5.26 -15.95
N LYS A 108 6.92 -4.62 -16.59
CA LYS A 108 7.01 -4.20 -18.00
C LYS A 108 8.06 -3.13 -18.21
N TYR A 109 8.18 -2.17 -17.29
CA TYR A 109 9.29 -1.22 -17.31
C TYR A 109 10.64 -1.95 -17.26
N PHE A 110 10.82 -2.88 -16.32
CA PHE A 110 12.06 -3.65 -16.20
C PHE A 110 12.37 -4.46 -17.45
N GLU A 111 11.38 -5.13 -18.02
CA GLU A 111 11.52 -5.90 -19.25
C GLU A 111 11.94 -5.02 -20.44
N SER A 112 11.25 -3.88 -20.65
CA SER A 112 11.58 -2.94 -21.73
C SER A 112 12.99 -2.33 -21.62
N ASN A 113 13.56 -2.32 -20.42
CA ASN A 113 14.90 -1.81 -20.13
C ASN A 113 15.95 -2.92 -19.90
N ASN A 114 15.63 -4.19 -20.17
CA ASN A 114 16.51 -5.35 -19.96
C ASN A 114 17.05 -5.48 -18.52
N VAL A 115 16.23 -5.10 -17.53
CA VAL A 115 16.57 -5.16 -16.10
C VAL A 115 16.05 -6.47 -15.50
N SER A 116 16.88 -7.17 -14.73
CA SER A 116 16.56 -8.48 -14.16
C SER A 116 15.75 -8.43 -12.84
N ILE A 117 15.61 -7.25 -12.23
CA ILE A 117 14.82 -7.07 -11.01
C ILE A 117 13.32 -7.28 -11.30
N LYS A 118 12.55 -7.63 -10.26
CA LYS A 118 11.12 -7.91 -10.39
C LYS A 118 10.33 -7.27 -9.25
N ALA A 119 9.27 -6.57 -9.61
CA ALA A 119 8.20 -6.23 -8.69
C ALA A 119 7.35 -7.48 -8.41
N LYS A 120 6.87 -7.61 -7.18
CA LYS A 120 6.02 -8.72 -6.75
C LYS A 120 4.78 -8.19 -6.05
N ASP A 121 3.62 -8.60 -6.52
CA ASP A 121 2.41 -8.60 -5.72
C ASP A 121 2.60 -9.57 -4.55
N LYS A 122 2.42 -9.03 -3.34
CA LYS A 122 2.52 -9.70 -2.06
C LYS A 122 1.22 -9.57 -1.27
N THR A 123 0.09 -9.47 -1.96
CA THR A 123 -1.23 -9.53 -1.34
C THR A 123 -1.36 -10.75 -0.43
N GLY A 124 -1.88 -10.52 0.77
CA GLY A 124 -1.87 -11.48 1.88
C GLY A 124 -0.63 -11.42 2.77
N MET A 125 0.36 -10.56 2.47
CA MET A 125 1.49 -10.32 3.37
C MET A 125 0.98 -9.79 4.71
N THR A 126 1.36 -10.47 5.79
CA THR A 126 1.02 -10.02 7.15
C THR A 126 1.75 -8.72 7.48
N VAL A 127 1.25 -7.96 8.48
CA VAL A 127 1.96 -6.76 8.94
C VAL A 127 3.40 -7.08 9.39
N PHE A 128 3.63 -8.24 10.00
CA PHE A 128 4.98 -8.70 10.35
C PHE A 128 5.84 -8.99 9.11
N GLY A 129 5.21 -9.47 8.02
CA GLY A 129 5.86 -9.58 6.72
C GLY A 129 6.33 -8.22 6.19
N VAL A 130 5.49 -7.18 6.31
CA VAL A 130 5.86 -5.79 5.97
C VAL A 130 7.05 -5.34 6.82
N LEU A 131 6.97 -5.49 8.16
CA LEU A 131 8.06 -5.13 9.07
C LEU A 131 9.38 -5.86 8.72
N ASN A 132 9.30 -7.14 8.36
CA ASN A 132 10.46 -7.92 7.96
C ASN A 132 11.10 -7.38 6.67
N GLN A 133 10.31 -6.87 5.71
CA GLN A 133 10.86 -6.19 4.52
C GLN A 133 11.66 -4.95 4.92
N ILE A 134 11.12 -4.14 5.84
CA ILE A 134 11.75 -2.89 6.29
C ILE A 134 13.03 -3.18 7.08
N ILE A 135 12.92 -3.97 8.16
CA ILE A 135 13.99 -4.16 9.15
C ILE A 135 15.15 -4.96 8.56
N PHE A 136 14.86 -6.11 7.95
CA PHE A 136 15.88 -7.09 7.59
C PHE A 136 16.22 -7.07 6.10
N LYS A 137 15.23 -6.87 5.22
CA LYS A 137 15.47 -6.82 3.77
C LYS A 137 15.82 -5.43 3.28
N LYS A 138 15.59 -4.38 4.09
CA LYS A 138 15.80 -2.98 3.72
C LYS A 138 15.03 -2.58 2.46
N LYS A 139 13.85 -3.15 2.28
CA LYS A 139 12.96 -2.93 1.13
C LYS A 139 11.69 -2.21 1.59
N PRO A 140 11.39 -1.01 1.07
CA PRO A 140 10.10 -0.36 1.32
C PRO A 140 8.97 -1.16 0.66
N VAL A 141 7.75 -0.95 1.14
CA VAL A 141 6.57 -1.71 0.71
C VAL A 141 5.46 -0.74 0.39
N ALA A 142 4.94 -0.75 -0.84
CA ALA A 142 3.68 -0.06 -1.14
C ALA A 142 2.52 -0.91 -0.63
N VAL A 143 1.57 -0.30 0.08
CA VAL A 143 0.43 -1.00 0.71
C VAL A 143 -0.87 -0.26 0.42
N TRP A 144 -1.96 -1.02 0.32
CA TRP A 144 -3.30 -0.43 0.22
C TRP A 144 -3.84 -0.16 1.61
N TYR A 145 -4.44 1.01 1.72
CA TYR A 145 -4.79 1.67 2.96
C TYR A 145 -6.00 2.57 2.71
N THR A 146 -6.24 3.57 3.56
CA THR A 146 -7.32 4.54 3.41
C THR A 146 -6.81 5.97 3.54
N VAL A 147 -7.52 6.90 2.89
CA VAL A 147 -7.28 8.33 3.05
C VAL A 147 -7.53 8.70 4.52
N ASP A 148 -6.65 9.55 5.06
CA ASP A 148 -6.76 10.15 6.41
C ASP A 148 -6.87 9.17 7.59
N ASP A 149 -6.37 7.94 7.42
CA ASP A 149 -6.50 6.87 8.44
C ASP A 149 -7.96 6.58 8.80
N GLU A 150 -8.91 6.90 7.91
CA GLU A 150 -10.32 6.65 8.15
C GLU A 150 -10.67 5.18 7.93
N LYS A 151 -11.77 4.72 8.52
CA LYS A 151 -12.32 3.39 8.18
C LYS A 151 -12.67 3.35 6.67
N PRO A 152 -12.60 2.18 6.01
CA PRO A 152 -13.03 2.07 4.62
C PRO A 152 -14.50 2.48 4.46
N ARG A 153 -14.79 3.26 3.42
CA ARG A 153 -16.13 3.79 3.13
C ARG A 153 -16.54 3.45 1.70
N TYR A 154 -17.85 3.35 1.51
CA TYR A 154 -18.50 3.23 0.21
C TYR A 154 -19.46 4.40 0.06
N ASN A 155 -19.64 4.89 -1.17
CA ASN A 155 -20.52 6.02 -1.48
C ASN A 155 -21.62 5.68 -2.50
N GLY A 156 -21.87 4.38 -2.74
CA GLY A 156 -22.85 3.92 -3.72
C GLY A 156 -22.36 3.93 -5.17
N THR A 157 -21.06 4.08 -5.41
CA THR A 157 -20.45 3.89 -6.73
C THR A 157 -20.11 2.41 -6.94
N TYR A 158 -20.40 1.89 -8.13
CA TYR A 158 -20.16 0.50 -8.50
C TYR A 158 -19.51 0.41 -9.88
N TYR A 159 -18.60 -0.55 -10.06
CA TYR A 159 -18.19 -1.00 -11.40
C TYR A 159 -18.94 -2.26 -11.79
N THR A 160 -18.90 -2.61 -13.06
CA THR A 160 -19.42 -3.89 -13.55
C THR A 160 -18.26 -4.83 -13.86
N SER A 161 -18.20 -5.97 -13.18
CA SER A 161 -17.18 -6.99 -13.35
C SER A 161 -17.24 -7.65 -14.74
N PRO A 162 -16.22 -8.45 -15.13
CA PRO A 162 -16.30 -9.26 -16.34
C PRO A 162 -17.40 -10.33 -16.32
N SER A 163 -17.86 -10.76 -15.13
CA SER A 163 -19.03 -11.65 -14.99
C SER A 163 -20.36 -10.91 -15.17
N GLY A 164 -20.35 -9.58 -15.28
CA GLY A 164 -21.55 -8.74 -15.37
C GLY A 164 -22.15 -8.33 -14.02
N GLU A 165 -21.50 -8.68 -12.90
CA GLU A 165 -21.93 -8.33 -11.55
C GLU A 165 -21.56 -6.89 -11.20
N LYS A 166 -22.38 -6.23 -10.38
CA LYS A 166 -22.08 -4.88 -9.87
C LYS A 166 -21.35 -4.98 -8.55
N GLU A 167 -20.13 -4.46 -8.51
CA GLU A 167 -19.26 -4.51 -7.35
C GLU A 167 -19.00 -3.11 -6.78
N PRO A 168 -19.10 -2.90 -5.45
CA PRO A 168 -18.98 -1.59 -4.86
C PRO A 168 -17.52 -1.10 -4.86
N LEU A 169 -17.33 0.19 -5.11
CA LEU A 169 -16.03 0.85 -5.02
C LEU A 169 -15.82 1.51 -3.67
N TYR A 170 -14.60 1.38 -3.14
CA TYR A 170 -14.15 2.16 -2.00
C TYR A 170 -14.09 3.65 -2.38
N ALA A 171 -14.70 4.49 -1.57
CA ALA A 171 -14.71 5.94 -1.78
C ALA A 171 -13.43 6.63 -1.26
N ASN A 172 -12.66 5.95 -0.40
CA ASN A 172 -11.48 6.47 0.27
C ASN A 172 -10.32 5.48 0.28
N LEU A 173 -10.26 4.57 -0.71
CA LEU A 173 -9.07 3.72 -0.90
C LEU A 173 -7.87 4.62 -1.14
N HIS A 174 -6.74 4.23 -0.55
CA HIS A 174 -5.47 4.92 -0.71
C HIS A 174 -4.34 3.92 -0.84
N CYS A 175 -3.20 4.37 -1.34
CA CYS A 175 -1.97 3.59 -1.43
C CYS A 175 -0.80 4.43 -0.94
N VAL A 176 0.01 3.86 -0.05
CA VAL A 176 1.13 4.54 0.62
C VAL A 176 2.35 3.63 0.68
N VAL A 177 3.54 4.19 0.88
CA VAL A 177 4.78 3.40 1.03
C VAL A 177 5.19 3.33 2.49
N VAL A 178 5.24 2.13 3.06
CA VAL A 178 5.88 1.90 4.35
C VAL A 178 7.39 1.93 4.16
N ASP A 179 8.09 2.78 4.90
CA ASP A 179 9.55 2.95 4.82
C ASP A 179 10.26 2.87 6.17
N GLY A 180 9.52 2.71 7.27
CA GLY A 180 10.13 2.63 8.58
C GLY A 180 9.22 2.11 9.68
N VAL A 181 9.86 1.80 10.80
CA VAL A 181 9.21 1.40 12.05
C VAL A 181 10.06 1.90 13.21
N SER A 182 9.42 2.44 14.23
CA SER A 182 10.09 2.93 15.43
C SER A 182 9.14 2.99 16.61
N LYS A 183 9.51 2.37 17.74
CA LYS A 183 8.81 2.52 19.04
C LYS A 183 7.28 2.46 18.94
N GLY A 184 6.81 1.47 18.20
CA GLY A 184 5.39 1.22 18.00
C GLY A 184 4.64 2.09 16.99
N MET A 185 5.38 2.90 16.25
CA MET A 185 4.92 3.66 15.10
C MET A 185 5.42 3.03 13.80
N ILE A 186 4.64 3.22 12.74
CA ILE A 186 4.98 2.89 11.37
C ILE A 186 5.18 4.19 10.61
N SER A 187 6.36 4.34 10.00
CA SER A 187 6.65 5.45 9.09
C SER A 187 6.14 5.07 7.71
N ILE A 188 5.25 5.91 7.18
CA ILE A 188 4.77 5.82 5.81
C ILE A 188 5.12 7.08 5.05
N VAL A 189 5.24 6.95 3.73
CA VAL A 189 5.36 8.06 2.79
C VAL A 189 4.09 8.08 1.96
N ASP A 190 3.29 9.11 2.23
CA ASP A 190 1.96 9.31 1.67
C ASP A 190 2.07 10.15 0.38
N PRO A 191 1.57 9.69 -0.77
CA PRO A 191 1.57 10.46 -2.01
C PRO A 191 0.84 11.81 -1.95
N GLU A 192 -0.04 12.02 -0.97
CA GLU A 192 -0.72 13.30 -0.78
C GLU A 192 -0.01 14.21 0.24
N LYS A 193 0.55 13.61 1.29
CA LYS A 193 1.00 14.34 2.49
C LYS A 193 2.49 14.24 2.80
N GLY A 194 3.22 13.40 2.07
CA GLY A 194 4.62 13.10 2.35
C GLY A 194 4.76 12.16 3.56
N ARG A 195 5.93 12.22 4.22
CA ARG A 195 6.23 11.29 5.33
C ARG A 195 5.39 11.60 6.56
N ARG A 196 4.80 10.56 7.15
CA ARG A 196 4.05 10.62 8.40
C ARG A 196 4.19 9.32 9.21
N GLU A 197 3.94 9.41 10.51
CA GLU A 197 3.97 8.26 11.42
C GLU A 197 2.56 7.90 11.86
N ILE A 198 2.27 6.60 11.92
CA ILE A 198 0.97 6.05 12.33
C ILE A 198 1.18 5.03 13.45
N ASN A 199 0.26 4.97 14.40
CA ASN A 199 0.28 3.89 15.40
C ASN A 199 0.17 2.52 14.72
N PHE A 200 1.01 1.57 15.11
CA PHE A 200 1.01 0.26 14.48
C PHE A 200 -0.32 -0.50 14.56
N ILE A 201 -1.06 -0.39 15.66
CA ILE A 201 -2.33 -1.10 15.81
C ILE A 201 -3.34 -0.54 14.81
N GLU A 202 -3.37 0.78 14.66
CA GLU A 202 -4.21 1.47 13.69
C GLU A 202 -3.81 1.15 12.25
N PHE A 203 -2.51 1.22 11.93
CA PHE A 203 -1.97 0.79 10.64
C PHE A 203 -2.37 -0.65 10.31
N THR A 204 -2.13 -1.58 11.25
CA THR A 204 -2.42 -3.01 11.07
C THR A 204 -3.89 -3.24 10.77
N LYS A 205 -4.77 -2.58 11.54
CA LYS A 205 -6.22 -2.71 11.36
C LYS A 205 -6.66 -2.29 9.97
N LEU A 206 -6.24 -1.10 9.53
CA LEU A 206 -6.67 -0.54 8.24
C LEU A 206 -6.06 -1.31 7.07
N TYR A 207 -4.78 -1.68 7.16
CA TYR A 207 -4.13 -2.56 6.19
C TYR A 207 -4.86 -3.91 6.04
N MET A 208 -5.31 -4.52 7.15
CA MET A 208 -6.12 -5.73 7.11
C MET A 208 -7.48 -5.52 6.47
N GLN A 209 -8.17 -4.43 6.81
CA GLN A 209 -9.47 -4.10 6.21
C GLN A 209 -9.38 -3.82 4.71
N MET A 210 -8.24 -3.33 4.24
CA MET A 210 -7.95 -3.09 2.82
C MET A 210 -7.27 -4.29 2.13
N GLY A 211 -7.50 -5.51 2.66
CA GLY A 211 -7.17 -6.77 1.99
C GLY A 211 -5.70 -7.16 2.03
N GLN A 212 -4.89 -6.53 2.88
CA GLN A 212 -3.47 -6.84 3.06
C GLN A 212 -2.68 -6.86 1.74
N ARG A 213 -2.96 -5.89 0.88
CA ARG A 213 -2.34 -5.78 -0.44
C ARG A 213 -1.00 -5.10 -0.31
N ALA A 214 0.03 -5.67 -0.91
CA ALA A 214 1.38 -5.15 -0.82
C ALA A 214 2.14 -5.34 -2.14
N VAL A 215 2.98 -4.37 -2.49
CA VAL A 215 3.94 -4.48 -3.60
C VAL A 215 5.35 -4.21 -3.07
N VAL A 216 6.28 -5.05 -3.49
CA VAL A 216 7.71 -4.90 -3.24
C VAL A 216 8.50 -5.05 -4.53
N ILE A 217 9.65 -4.40 -4.61
CA ILE A 217 10.65 -4.55 -5.68
C ILE A 217 11.91 -5.17 -5.07
#